data_AF-A0A6B3IKQ0-F1
#
_entry.id   AF-A0A6B3IKQ0-F1
#
_cell.length_a   1.000
_cell.length_b   1.000
_cell.length_c   1.000
_cell.angle_alpha   90.00
_cell.angle_beta   90.00
_cell.angle_gamma   90.00
#
_symmetry.space_group_name_H-M   'P 1'
#
loop_
_entity.id
_entity.type
_entity.pdbx_description
1 polymer ?
#
loop_
_entity_poly.entity_id
_entity_poly.type
_entity_poly.pdbx_seq_one_letter_code
_entity_poly.pdbx_strand_id
1 'polypeptide(L)'
;WQGGEEVLGYLEEDGIDPKSTTDTFAAIKLTINNRRWAGVPFYLRTGKRLGRRVTEIAVVFKRAPYLPFESGATEELGGNALVIRVQPDEGV
;
A
#
# COMPACT_ATOMS: atom_id res chain seq x y z
N TRP A 1 0.97 -15.96 15.16
CA TRP A 1 1.51 -14.81 15.89
C TRP A 1 2.73 -14.30 15.14
N GLN A 2 2.57 -13.23 14.35
CA GLN A 2 3.62 -12.66 13.51
C GLN A 2 4.49 -11.70 14.34
N GLY A 3 5.46 -12.21 15.09
CA GLY A 3 6.68 -11.49 15.54
C GLY A 3 6.59 -10.04 16.05
N GLY A 4 5.45 -9.58 16.56
CA GLY A 4 5.25 -8.23 17.09
C GLY A 4 5.27 -8.21 18.61
N GLU A 5 5.57 -7.04 19.17
CA GLU A 5 5.49 -6.79 20.62
C GLU A 5 4.09 -6.29 21.00
N GLU A 6 3.60 -6.75 22.16
CA GLU A 6 2.39 -6.18 22.76
C GLU A 6 2.67 -4.75 23.20
N VAL A 7 1.79 -3.84 22.80
CA VAL A 7 1.91 -2.40 23.07
C VAL A 7 0.54 -1.83 23.40
N LEU A 8 0.53 -0.69 24.10
CA LEU A 8 -0.69 0.02 24.45
C LEU A 8 -1.54 0.36 23.21
N GLY A 9 -2.86 0.27 23.38
CA GLY A 9 -3.81 0.78 22.40
C GLY A 9 -3.78 2.31 22.34
N TYR A 10 -4.21 2.89 21.22
CA TYR A 10 -4.21 4.35 21.03
C TYR A 10 -4.92 5.14 22.15
N LEU A 11 -6.06 4.64 22.64
CA LEU A 11 -6.83 5.28 23.72
C LEU A 11 -6.19 5.13 25.11
N GLU A 12 -5.15 4.30 25.23
CA GLU A 12 -4.41 4.03 26.46
C GLU A 12 -3.07 4.79 26.50
N GLU A 13 -2.67 5.41 25.40
CA GLU A 13 -1.45 6.23 25.32
C GLU A 13 -1.61 7.52 26.15
N ASP A 14 -0.52 7.96 26.77
CA ASP A 14 -0.53 9.17 27.61
C ASP A 14 -0.93 10.42 26.81
N GLY A 15 -1.81 11.23 27.39
CA GLY A 15 -2.35 12.44 26.77
C GLY A 15 -3.44 12.22 25.70
N ILE A 16 -3.92 10.99 25.49
CA ILE A 16 -5.06 10.72 24.59
C ILE A 16 -6.37 10.72 25.36
N ASP A 17 -7.39 11.43 24.83
CA ASP A 17 -8.76 11.37 25.35
C ASP A 17 -9.32 9.94 25.14
N PRO A 18 -9.77 9.24 26.19
CA PRO A 18 -10.38 7.91 26.05
C PRO A 18 -11.63 7.87 25.15
N LYS A 19 -12.21 9.02 24.81
CA LYS A 19 -13.33 9.18 23.87
C LYS A 19 -12.90 9.64 22.47
N SER A 20 -11.60 9.74 22.21
CA SER A 20 -11.06 10.17 20.92
C SER A 20 -11.56 9.28 19.78
N THR A 21 -11.93 9.91 18.67
CA THR A 21 -12.29 9.24 17.41
C THR A 21 -11.23 9.47 16.33
N THR A 22 -10.04 9.94 16.71
CA THR A 22 -8.95 10.21 15.76
C THR A 22 -8.44 8.90 15.15
N ASP A 23 -8.45 8.84 13.82
CA ASP A 23 -7.96 7.68 13.08
C ASP A 23 -6.44 7.51 13.22
N THR A 24 -6.00 6.28 13.48
CA THR A 24 -4.58 5.89 13.46
C THR A 24 -4.17 5.18 12.17
N PHE A 25 -5.12 4.98 11.26
CA PHE A 25 -4.95 4.39 9.93
C PHE A 25 -5.92 5.03 8.94
N ALA A 26 -5.46 5.26 7.71
CA ALA A 26 -6.31 5.70 6.62
C ALA A 26 -5.92 5.01 5.32
N ALA A 27 -6.92 4.67 4.51
CA ALA A 27 -6.74 4.20 3.15
C ALA A 27 -7.72 4.93 2.23
N ILE A 28 -7.21 5.54 1.17
CA ILE A 28 -8.00 6.35 0.24
C ILE A 28 -7.69 5.99 -1.20
N LYS A 29 -8.70 6.20 -2.06
CA LYS A 29 -8.57 6.12 -3.52
C LYS A 29 -8.69 7.52 -4.09
N LEU A 30 -7.68 7.93 -4.84
CA LEU A 30 -7.60 9.21 -5.53
C LEU A 30 -7.60 9.00 -7.05
N THR A 31 -7.92 10.07 -7.77
CA THR A 31 -7.77 10.15 -9.23
C THR A 31 -7.10 11.47 -9.58
N ILE A 32 -6.29 11.48 -10.64
CA ILE A 32 -5.66 12.70 -11.14
C ILE A 32 -6.36 13.07 -12.44
N ASN A 33 -7.05 14.22 -12.44
CA ASN A 33 -7.83 14.68 -13.59
C ASN A 33 -6.94 15.33 -14.66
N ASN A 34 -6.15 14.51 -15.35
CA ASN A 34 -5.42 14.92 -16.54
C ASN A 34 -5.33 13.77 -17.55
N ARG A 35 -4.92 14.09 -18.78
CA ARG A 35 -4.85 13.10 -19.87
C ARG A 35 -3.92 11.91 -19.57
N ARG A 36 -2.81 12.14 -18.87
CA ARG A 36 -1.82 11.09 -18.58
C ARG A 36 -2.37 10.01 -17.64
N TRP A 37 -3.18 10.42 -16.67
CA TRP A 37 -3.68 9.56 -15.59
C TRP A 37 -5.19 9.29 -15.65
N ALA A 38 -5.84 9.64 -16.76
CA ALA A 38 -7.26 9.38 -16.96
C ALA A 38 -7.57 7.88 -16.77
N GLY A 39 -8.47 7.60 -15.81
CA GLY A 39 -8.87 6.23 -15.47
C GLY A 39 -7.87 5.43 -14.63
N VAL A 40 -6.75 6.02 -14.20
CA VAL A 40 -5.77 5.35 -13.32
C VAL A 40 -6.02 5.73 -11.86
N PRO A 41 -6.40 4.77 -10.99
CA PRO A 41 -6.58 5.04 -9.57
C PRO A 41 -5.24 5.09 -8.82
N PHE A 42 -5.13 6.01 -7.87
CA PHE A 42 -4.02 6.09 -6.93
C PHE A 42 -4.51 5.67 -5.55
N TYR A 43 -3.92 4.63 -4.98
CA TYR A 43 -4.25 4.16 -3.64
C TYR A 43 -3.19 4.63 -2.66
N LEU A 44 -3.61 5.35 -1.62
CA LEU A 44 -2.74 5.77 -0.53
C LEU A 44 -3.18 5.05 0.73
N ARG A 45 -2.22 4.48 1.47
CA ARG A 45 -2.43 3.90 2.79
C ARG A 45 -1.34 4.38 3.73
N THR A 46 -1.73 4.71 4.95
CA THR A 46 -0.81 5.08 6.02
C THR A 46 -1.40 4.69 7.36
N GLY A 47 -0.55 4.40 8.33
CA GLY A 47 -1.00 4.11 9.68
C GLY A 47 0.12 3.97 10.69
N LYS A 48 -0.27 3.92 11.95
CA LYS A 48 0.61 3.66 13.11
C LYS A 48 0.54 2.18 13.49
N ARG A 49 1.57 1.70 14.21
CA ARG A 49 1.66 0.32 14.74
C ARG A 49 1.38 -0.77 13.68
N LEU A 50 1.76 -0.53 12.44
CA LEU A 50 1.68 -1.52 11.36
C LEU A 50 2.84 -2.52 11.46
N GLY A 51 2.68 -3.71 10.87
CA GLY A 51 3.66 -4.81 10.96
C GLY A 51 5.05 -4.52 10.38
N ARG A 52 5.25 -3.40 9.67
CA ARG A 52 6.56 -2.92 9.23
C ARG A 52 6.58 -1.40 9.15
N ARG A 53 7.73 -0.80 9.47
CA ARG A 53 8.02 0.60 9.13
C ARG A 53 8.54 0.64 7.70
N VAL A 54 7.72 1.07 6.76
CA VAL A 54 8.14 1.24 5.36
C VAL A 54 7.37 2.37 4.68
N THR A 55 8.02 3.06 3.75
CA THR A 55 7.42 3.97 2.78
C THR A 55 7.76 3.43 1.39
N GLU A 56 6.75 3.03 0.63
CA GLU A 56 6.92 2.39 -0.69
C GLU A 56 5.93 2.96 -1.70
N ILE A 57 6.35 2.98 -2.97
CA ILE A 57 5.51 3.30 -4.12
C ILE A 57 5.50 2.08 -5.02
N ALA A 58 4.32 1.48 -5.21
CA ALA A 58 4.15 0.35 -6.12
C ALA A 58 3.37 0.78 -7.36
N VAL A 59 3.99 0.67 -8.54
CA VAL A 59 3.35 0.89 -9.83
C VAL A 59 3.01 -0.46 -10.44
N VAL A 60 1.73 -0.80 -10.49
CA VAL A 60 1.24 -2.04 -11.11
C VAL A 60 0.94 -1.79 -12.57
N PHE A 61 1.61 -2.50 -13.46
CA PHE A 61 1.40 -2.40 -14.90
C PHE A 61 0.19 -3.20 -15.34
N LYS A 62 -0.49 -2.71 -16.39
CA LYS A 62 -1.53 -3.50 -17.07
C LYS A 62 -0.89 -4.74 -17.69
N ARG A 63 -1.61 -5.86 -17.68
CA ARG A 63 -1.20 -7.07 -18.38
C ARG A 63 -1.03 -6.78 -19.87
N ALA A 64 -0.02 -7.37 -20.50
CA ALA A 64 0.17 -7.26 -21.93
C ALA A 64 -1.07 -7.84 -22.66
N PRO A 65 -1.61 -7.15 -23.67
CA PRO A 65 -2.83 -7.58 -24.37
C PRO A 65 -2.63 -8.86 -25.20
N TYR A 66 -1.38 -9.15 -25.61
CA TYR A 66 -1.02 -10.33 -26.36
C TYR A 66 0.11 -11.07 -25.64
N LEU A 67 -0.15 -12.31 -25.27
CA LEU A 67 0.85 -13.22 -24.73
C LEU A 67 1.19 -14.24 -25.82
N PRO A 68 2.48 -14.41 -26.19
CA PRO A 68 2.88 -15.42 -27.15
C PRO A 68 2.83 -16.86 -26.59
N PHE A 69 2.37 -17.02 -25.35
CA PHE A 69 2.28 -18.29 -24.62
C PHE A 69 0.83 -18.65 -24.32
N GLU A 70 0.52 -19.95 -24.21
CA GLU A 70 -0.84 -20.47 -24.07
C GLU A 70 -1.62 -19.83 -22.90
N SER A 71 -2.93 -19.69 -23.10
CA SER A 71 -3.90 -19.24 -22.09
C SER A 71 -3.91 -20.20 -20.90
N GLY A 72 -3.14 -19.85 -19.86
CA GLY A 72 -2.94 -20.66 -18.66
C GLY A 72 -1.51 -20.59 -18.12
N ALA A 73 -0.50 -20.41 -19.00
CA ALA A 73 0.92 -20.35 -18.60
C ALA A 73 1.30 -19.11 -17.77
N THR A 74 0.39 -18.14 -17.66
CA THR A 74 0.61 -16.84 -17.02
C THR A 74 -0.52 -16.45 -16.06
N GLU A 75 -1.45 -17.36 -15.71
CA GLU A 75 -2.52 -17.07 -14.73
C GLU A 75 -1.97 -16.86 -13.32
N GLU A 76 -0.86 -17.52 -12.97
CA GLU A 76 -0.12 -17.28 -11.72
C GLU A 76 0.82 -16.07 -11.79
N LEU A 77 1.10 -15.54 -12.99
CA LEU A 77 1.90 -14.35 -13.17
C LEU A 77 1.02 -13.12 -12.92
N GLY A 78 0.94 -12.72 -11.65
CA GLY A 78 0.41 -11.42 -11.27
C GLY A 78 1.01 -10.29 -12.13
N GLY A 79 0.28 -9.19 -12.29
CA GLY A 79 0.75 -8.06 -13.10
C GLY A 79 2.13 -7.56 -12.66
N ASN A 80 3.00 -7.21 -13.63
CA ASN A 80 4.31 -6.66 -13.33
C ASN A 80 4.17 -5.45 -12.38
N ALA A 81 5.05 -5.35 -11.40
CA ALA A 81 5.09 -4.23 -10.48
C ALA A 81 6.50 -3.64 -10.42
N LEU A 82 6.59 -2.31 -10.48
CA LEU A 82 7.79 -1.58 -10.09
C LEU A 82 7.58 -1.08 -8.66
N VAL A 83 8.42 -1.52 -7.72
CA VAL A 83 8.31 -1.17 -6.31
C VAL A 83 9.50 -0.31 -5.91
N ILE A 84 9.25 0.97 -5.65
CA ILE A 84 10.27 1.89 -5.18
C ILE A 84 10.16 1.94 -3.65
N ARG A 85 11.23 1.55 -2.96
CA ARG A 85 11.35 1.71 -1.52
C ARG A 85 11.99 3.05 -1.22
N VAL A 86 11.24 3.89 -0.52
CA VAL A 86 11.69 5.24 -0.14
C VAL A 86 12.43 5.17 1.18
N GLN A 87 11.89 4.51 2.20
CA GLN A 87 12.56 4.32 3.51
C GLN A 87 11.94 3.16 4.30
N PRO A 88 12.69 2.51 5.21
CA PRO A 88 14.16 2.44 5.22
C PRO A 88 14.65 1.60 4.02
N ASP A 89 15.98 1.45 3.88
CA ASP A 89 16.62 0.61 2.85
C ASP A 89 16.21 1.00 1.43
N GLU A 90 16.65 2.19 1.02
CA GLU A 90 16.36 2.82 -0.27
C GLU A 90 16.70 1.90 -1.45
N GLY A 91 15.75 1.72 -2.38
CA GLY A 91 15.94 0.82 -3.52
C GLY A 91 14.79 0.79 -4.52
N VAL A 92 15.00 0.04 -5.61
CA VAL A 92 14.06 -0.19 -6.72
C VAL A 92 14.01 -1.68 -7.04
#